data_AF-A0A3S2W0U2-F1
#
_entry.id   AF-A0A3S2W0U2-F1
#
_cell.length_a   1.000
_cell.length_b   1.000
_cell.length_c   1.000
_cell.angle_alpha   90.00
_cell.angle_beta   90.00
_cell.angle_gamma   90.00
#
_symmetry.space_group_name_H-M   'P 1'
#
loop_
_entity.id
_entity.type
_entity.pdbx_description
1 polymer ?
#
loop_
_entity_poly.entity_id
_entity_poly.type
_entity_poly.pdbx_seq_one_letter_code
_entity_poly.pdbx_strand_id
1 'polypeptide(L)' 'MKKSLWTSEIRFISGNKEVLEFADEEKAIQFYNILLSTQKGDFVSIFLDTGLTETLININNIETITKPKKMMDISTLI' A
#
# COMPACT_ATOMS: atom_id res chain seq x y z
N MET A 1 20.10 -12.31 1.94
CA MET A 1 18.84 -12.66 1.23
C MET A 1 18.44 -11.48 0.37
N LYS A 2 18.06 -11.66 -0.90
CA LYS A 2 17.48 -10.56 -1.71
C LYS A 2 16.22 -10.07 -0.99
N LYS A 3 16.21 -8.82 -0.51
CA LYS A 3 14.99 -8.20 0.01
C LYS A 3 13.97 -8.19 -1.13
N SER A 4 12.82 -8.81 -0.90
CA SER A 4 11.76 -8.84 -1.88
C SER A 4 10.80 -7.71 -1.56
N LEU A 5 10.58 -6.83 -2.51
CA LEU A 5 9.59 -5.77 -2.38
C LEU A 5 8.18 -6.37 -2.32
N TRP A 6 7.32 -5.73 -1.55
CA TRP A 6 5.90 -6.05 -1.49
C TRP A 6 5.12 -4.88 -2.05
N THR A 7 3.97 -5.17 -2.66
CA THR A 7 3.16 -4.16 -3.34
C THR A 7 1.69 -4.30 -3.04
N SER A 8 1.02 -3.15 -2.98
CA SER A 8 -0.45 -3.04 -2.95
C SER A 8 -0.89 -1.94 -3.89
N GLU A 9 -1.81 -2.26 -4.81
CA GLU A 9 -2.55 -1.27 -5.60
C GLU A 9 -3.66 -0.64 -4.74
N ILE A 10 -3.70 0.68 -4.74
CA ILE A 10 -4.76 1.52 -4.20
C ILE A 10 -5.51 2.15 -5.36
N ARG A 11 -6.84 2.12 -5.30
CA ARG A 11 -7.70 2.89 -6.19
C ARG A 11 -8.36 4.01 -5.42
N PHE A 12 -8.28 5.22 -5.96
CA PHE A 12 -8.91 6.40 -5.39
C PHE A 12 -10.29 6.64 -6.01
N ILE A 13 -11.16 7.33 -5.26
CA ILE A 13 -12.51 7.72 -5.71
C ILE A 13 -12.45 8.60 -6.98
N SER A 14 -11.35 9.34 -7.17
CA SER A 14 -11.11 10.11 -8.40
C SER A 14 -10.91 9.25 -9.66
N GLY A 15 -10.81 7.92 -9.51
CA GLY A 15 -10.47 6.98 -10.58
C GLY A 15 -8.97 6.74 -10.76
N ASN A 16 -8.13 7.52 -10.07
CA ASN A 16 -6.68 7.32 -10.09
C ASN A 16 -6.29 6.02 -9.38
N LYS A 17 -5.15 5.46 -9.80
CA LYS A 17 -4.54 4.28 -9.17
C LYS A 17 -3.11 4.57 -8.81
N GLU A 18 -2.66 4.00 -7.71
CA GLU A 18 -1.28 4.08 -7.25
C GLU A 18 -0.85 2.71 -6.73
N VAL A 19 0.38 2.32 -7.05
CA VAL A 19 1.01 1.11 -6.52
C VAL A 19 1.98 1.54 -5.44
N LEU A 20 1.71 1.13 -4.21
CA LEU A 20 2.64 1.33 -3.10
C LEU A 20 3.61 0.17 -3.04
N GLU A 21 4.88 0.50 -2.80
CA GLU A 21 5.96 -0.45 -2.58
C GLU A 21 6.37 -0.44 -1.11
N PHE A 22 6.64 -1.62 -0.57
CA PHE A 22 7.01 -1.87 0.83
C PHE A 22 8.30 -2.66 0.91
N ALA A 23 9.14 -2.33 1.89
CA ALA A 23 10.43 -2.97 2.12
C ALA A 23 10.31 -4.44 2.56
N ASP A 24 9.18 -4.80 3.18
CA ASP A 24 8.89 -6.13 3.70
C ASP A 24 7.37 -6.42 3.75
N GLU A 25 7.05 -7.68 4.01
CA GLU A 25 5.68 -8.21 4.07
C GLU A 25 4.89 -7.64 5.25
N GLU A 26 5.55 -7.51 6.41
CA GLU A 26 4.91 -7.10 7.66
C GLU A 26 4.33 -5.69 7.53
N LYS A 27 5.11 -4.75 6.98
CA LYS A 27 4.65 -3.39 6.71
C LYS A 27 3.49 -3.35 5.71
N ALA A 28 3.54 -4.15 4.66
CA ALA A 28 2.48 -4.21 3.66
C ALA A 28 1.16 -4.76 4.25
N ILE A 29 1.24 -5.81 5.07
CA ILE A 29 0.09 -6.39 5.78
C ILE A 29 -0.46 -5.41 6.81
N GLN A 30 0.40 -4.76 7.59
CA GLN A 30 0.00 -3.76 8.57
C GLN A 30 -0.81 -2.65 7.90
N PHE A 31 -0.32 -2.12 6.78
CA PHE A 31 -1.04 -1.10 6.02
C PHE A 31 -2.41 -1.57 5.53
N TYR A 32 -2.47 -2.74 4.91
CA TYR A 32 -3.71 -3.32 4.41
C TYR A 32 -4.76 -3.45 5.54
N ASN A 33 -4.34 -3.92 6.72
CA ASN A 33 -5.23 -4.08 7.86
C ASN A 33 -5.66 -2.74 8.48
N ILE A 34 -4.76 -1.75 8.52
CA ILE A 34 -5.11 -0.39 8.95
C ILE A 34 -6.20 0.16 8.05
N LEU A 35 -6.04 0.07 6.73
CA LEU A 35 -7.04 0.58 5.80
C LEU A 35 -8.40 -0.12 5.90
N LEU A 36 -8.42 -1.43 6.14
CA LEU A 36 -9.66 -2.17 6.31
C LEU A 36 -10.38 -1.88 7.63
N SER A 37 -9.62 -1.59 8.70
CA SER A 37 -10.17 -1.35 10.05
C SER A 37 -10.58 0.10 10.29
N THR A 38 -10.04 1.03 9.50
CA THR A 38 -10.29 2.46 9.72
C THR A 38 -11.65 2.86 9.15
N GLN A 39 -12.52 3.38 10.01
CA GLN A 39 -13.80 3.96 9.57
C GLN A 39 -13.55 5.28 8.84
N LYS A 40 -14.13 5.39 7.63
CA LYS A 40 -14.11 6.63 6.85
C LYS A 40 -14.93 7.71 7.58
N GLY A 41 -14.40 8.92 7.67
CA GLY A 41 -14.96 10.00 8.48
C GLY A 41 -14.11 11.27 8.41
N ASP A 42 -14.48 12.32 9.15
CA ASP A 42 -14.12 13.70 8.78
C ASP A 42 -12.61 14.00 8.65
N PHE A 43 -11.71 13.29 9.35
CA PHE A 43 -10.27 13.52 9.22
C PHE A 43 -9.44 12.26 9.47
N VAL A 44 -9.16 11.49 8.41
CA VAL A 44 -8.19 10.39 8.53
C VAL A 44 -7.20 10.41 7.37
N SER A 45 -6.22 11.32 7.49
CA SER A 45 -4.97 11.17 6.75
C SER A 45 -4.05 10.27 7.57
N ILE A 46 -3.57 9.19 6.96
CA ILE A 46 -2.66 8.25 7.60
C ILE A 46 -1.26 8.52 7.07
N PHE A 47 -0.32 8.73 7.98
CA PHE A 47 1.09 8.77 7.66
C PHE A 47 1.62 7.34 7.61
N LEU A 48 2.32 7.01 6.53
CA LEU A 48 2.73 5.65 6.24
C LEU A 48 4.23 5.57 6.02
N ASP A 49 4.91 4.78 6.84
CA ASP A 49 6.30 4.40 6.62
C ASP A 49 6.36 3.02 5.95
N THR A 50 6.62 3.01 4.64
CA THR A 50 6.72 1.76 3.86
C THR A 50 8.06 1.04 4.06
N GLY A 51 8.99 1.64 4.81
CA GLY A 51 10.39 1.20 4.93
C GLY A 51 11.25 1.59 3.72
N LEU A 52 10.65 2.26 2.72
CA LEU A 52 11.31 2.82 1.54
C LEU A 52 11.09 4.32 1.47
N THR A 53 9.86 4.74 1.73
CA THR A 53 9.41 6.13 1.69
C THR A 53 8.38 6.37 2.79
N GLU A 54 8.23 7.63 3.16
CA GLU A 54 7.13 8.10 3.98
C GLU A 54 6.07 8.75 3.08
N THR A 55 4.82 8.28 3.17
CA THR A 55 3.71 8.75 2.35
C THR A 55 2.53 9.14 3.23
N LEU A 56 1.95 10.32 2.99
CA LEU A 56 0.70 10.76 3.61
C LEU A 56 -0.46 10.43 2.67
N ILE A 57 -1.42 9.62 3.13
CA ILE A 57 -2.58 9.23 2.32
C ILE A 57 -3.87 9.60 3.03
N ASN A 58 -4.75 10.31 2.33
CA ASN A 58 -6.11 10.55 2.80
C ASN A 58 -6.98 9.32 2.47
N ILE A 59 -7.37 8.55 3.50
CA ILE A 59 -8.11 7.31 3.29
C ILE A 59 -9.54 7.54 2.82
N ASN A 60 -10.08 8.73 3.06
CA ASN A 60 -11.43 9.07 2.59
C ASN A 60 -11.47 9.10 1.07
N ASN A 61 -10.32 9.34 0.42
CA ASN A 61 -10.19 9.33 -1.02
C ASN A 61 -9.91 7.93 -1.58
N ILE A 62 -9.72 6.91 -0.73
CA ILE A 62 -9.48 5.53 -1.17
C ILE A 62 -10.82 4.83 -1.40
N GLU A 63 -11.00 4.27 -2.59
CA GLU A 63 -12.13 3.43 -2.95
C GLU A 63 -11.86 1.97 -2.58
N THR A 64 -10.72 1.43 -3.05
CA THR A 64 -10.34 0.03 -2.82
C THR A 64 -8.83 -0.13 -2.62
N ILE A 65 -8.43 -1.23 -1.98
CA ILE A 65 -7.04 -1.68 -1.89
C ILE A 65 -6.94 -3.17 -2.18
N THR A 66 -5.87 -3.57 -2.87
CA THR A 66 -5.54 -4.97 -3.10
C THR A 66 -4.72 -5.58 -1.97
N LYS A 67 -4.94 -6.87 -1.70
CA LYS A 67 -4.09 -7.63 -0.77
C LYS A 67 -2.62 -7.51 -1.17
N PRO A 68 -1.69 -7.33 -0.20
CA PRO A 68 -0.27 -7.28 -0.46
C PRO A 68 0.22 -8.49 -1.26
N LYS A 69 1.08 -8.23 -2.24
CA LYS A 69 1.72 -9.26 -3.06
C LYS A 69 3.20 -8.98 -3.18
N LYS A 70 3.99 -10.05 -3.12
CA LYS A 70 5.42 -10.01 -3.41
C LYS A 70 5.64 -9.58 -4.85
N MET A 71 6.43 -8.53 -5.05
CA MET A 71 6.83 -8.10 -6.38
C MET A 71 7.73 -9.18 -6.99
N MET A 72 7.30 -9.74 -8.12
CA MET A 72 8.14 -10.65 -8.88
C MET A 72 9.16 -9.84 -9.66
N ASP A 73 10.44 -10.10 -9.41
CA ASP A 73 11.56 -9.51 -10.14
C ASP A 73 11.47 -10.00 -11.60
N ILE A 74 11.04 -9.11 -12.51
CA ILE A 74 10.82 -9.44 -13.94
C ILE A 74 12.15 -9.85 -14.60
N SER A 75 13.30 -9.53 -13.99
CA SER A 75 14.61 -10.02 -14.41
C SER A 75 14.77 -11.55 -14.33
N THR A 76 13.81 -12.28 -13.75
CA THR A 76 13.82 -13.75 -13.67
C THR A 76 13.01 -14.40 -14.80
N LEU A 77 12.34 -13.60 -15.64
CA LEU A 77 11.49 -14.06 -16.75
C LEU A 77 12.18 -13.97 -18.13
N ILE A 78 13.46 -13.56 -18.17
CA ILE A 78 14.26 -13.40 -19.39
C ILE A 78 15.41 -14.39 -19.37
#